data_AF-A0A7J3RZF7-F1
#
_entry.id   AF-A0A7J3RZF7-F1
#
_cell.length_a   1.000
_cell.length_b   1.000
_cell.length_c   1.000
_cell.angle_alpha   90.00
_cell.angle_beta   90.00
_cell.angle_gamma   90.00
#
_symmetry.space_group_name_H-M   'P 1'
#
loop_
_entity.id
_entity.type
_entity.pdbx_description
1 polymer ?
#
loop_
_entity_poly.entity_id
_entity_poly.type
_entity_poly.pdbx_seq_one_letter_code
_entity_poly.pdbx_strand_id
1 'polypeptide(L)'
;MTSVMVGLRLLRCLSVGVTPLSGLCRASGLGRATLSEMLWELDGKEVLKFDGEMVEVGNATRPLFAAHLRREGASLGELSSALDWKEFEDLAAEALAACGYSTIRSLRMKRPSREIDVLGVHSGFALAFDCKHWGKWSPSALAGAAVRQVERCRQYLGTHEASTMGVREVMPAILVLQDSGWYRVGGVAVVAVDKLFSFVMAAKGLTGSFVTLRL
;
A
#
# COMPACT_ATOMS: atom_id res chain seq x y z
N MET A 1 -0.51 -24.63 10.94
CA MET A 1 -0.21 -23.59 11.96
C MET A 1 1.27 -23.18 12.03
N THR A 2 2.21 -23.96 11.47
CA THR A 2 3.66 -23.64 11.46
C THR A 2 4.08 -22.56 10.45
N SER A 3 3.46 -22.48 9.27
CA SER A 3 3.89 -21.55 8.19
C SER A 3 3.68 -20.05 8.54
N VAL A 4 2.49 -19.66 9.01
CA VAL A 4 2.19 -18.25 9.35
C VAL A 4 3.12 -17.70 10.45
N MET A 5 3.39 -18.48 11.49
CA MET A 5 4.27 -18.06 12.59
C MET A 5 5.72 -17.86 12.10
N VAL A 6 6.22 -18.75 11.24
CA VAL A 6 7.54 -18.62 10.60
C VAL A 6 7.56 -17.37 9.72
N GLY A 7 6.51 -17.16 8.92
CA GLY A 7 6.38 -16.00 8.04
C GLY A 7 6.34 -14.67 8.80
N LEU A 8 5.62 -14.59 9.93
CA LEU A 8 5.60 -13.40 10.78
C LEU A 8 6.98 -13.09 11.39
N ARG A 9 7.77 -14.11 11.73
CA ARG A 9 9.16 -13.92 12.18
C ARG A 9 10.03 -13.35 11.06
N LEU A 10 9.96 -13.94 9.86
CA LEU A 10 10.68 -13.43 8.71
C LEU A 10 10.28 -11.99 8.39
N LEU A 11 8.97 -11.70 8.34
CA LEU A 11 8.44 -10.37 8.07
C LEU A 11 9.04 -9.32 8.99
N ARG A 12 9.20 -9.61 10.29
CA ARG A 12 9.80 -8.68 11.26
C ARG A 12 11.30 -8.45 11.07
N CYS A 13 12.00 -9.39 10.43
CA CYS A 13 13.44 -9.31 10.20
C CYS A 13 13.81 -8.73 8.83
N LEU A 14 12.87 -8.68 7.89
CA LEU A 14 13.11 -8.07 6.58
C LEU A 14 13.31 -6.56 6.74
N SER A 15 14.35 -6.05 6.10
CA SER A 15 14.64 -4.62 5.99
C SER A 15 15.07 -4.33 4.56
N VAL A 16 14.73 -3.13 4.07
CA VAL A 16 15.01 -2.73 2.69
C VAL A 16 16.52 -2.80 2.39
N GLY A 17 16.87 -3.34 1.23
CA GLY A 17 18.24 -3.56 0.81
C GLY A 17 18.57 -5.03 0.57
N VAL A 18 19.86 -5.32 0.47
CA VAL A 18 20.37 -6.68 0.22
C VAL A 18 20.87 -7.29 1.52
N THR A 19 20.32 -8.45 1.90
CA THR A 19 20.71 -9.16 3.13
C THR A 19 21.09 -10.60 2.82
N PRO A 20 22.25 -11.09 3.29
CA PRO A 20 22.59 -12.51 3.19
C PRO A 20 21.61 -13.39 3.97
N LEU A 21 21.27 -14.56 3.44
CA LEU A 21 20.44 -15.59 4.08
C LEU A 21 20.95 -15.93 5.48
N SER A 22 22.27 -16.01 5.66
CA SER A 22 22.88 -16.26 6.97
C SER A 22 22.54 -15.17 7.99
N GLY A 23 22.41 -13.91 7.55
CA GLY A 23 21.97 -12.78 8.37
C GLY A 23 20.51 -12.93 8.79
N LEU A 24 19.63 -13.30 7.86
CA LEU A 24 18.21 -13.57 8.15
C LEU A 24 18.03 -14.77 9.07
N CYS A 25 18.84 -15.83 8.93
CA CYS A 25 18.85 -16.97 9.86
C CYS A 25 19.14 -16.51 11.29
N ARG A 26 20.19 -15.68 11.48
CA ARG A 26 20.55 -15.14 12.79
C ARG A 26 19.46 -14.23 13.37
N ALA A 27 18.89 -13.35 12.55
CA ALA A 27 17.89 -12.38 13.00
C ALA A 27 16.55 -13.03 13.36
N SER A 28 16.11 -14.02 12.58
CA SER A 28 14.81 -14.69 12.77
C SER A 28 14.86 -15.90 13.71
N GLY A 29 16.05 -16.45 13.96
CA GLY A 29 16.25 -17.71 14.67
C GLY A 29 15.71 -18.93 13.92
N LEU A 30 15.48 -18.81 12.60
CA LEU A 30 14.96 -19.88 11.75
C LEU A 30 16.10 -20.65 11.07
N GLY A 31 15.90 -21.96 10.87
CA GLY A 31 16.85 -22.81 10.18
C GLY A 31 16.98 -22.44 8.70
N ARG A 32 18.18 -22.61 8.15
CA ARG A 32 18.50 -22.26 6.75
C ARG A 32 17.55 -22.91 5.74
N ALA A 33 17.28 -24.21 5.89
CA ALA A 33 16.38 -24.94 4.98
C ALA A 33 14.97 -24.34 4.94
N THR A 34 14.39 -24.06 6.11
CA THR A 34 13.06 -23.44 6.24
C THR A 34 13.01 -22.04 5.65
N LEU A 35 14.03 -21.22 5.88
CA LEU A 35 14.10 -19.88 5.28
C LEU A 35 14.29 -19.95 3.77
N SER A 36 15.18 -20.80 3.27
CA SER A 36 15.38 -20.96 1.83
C SER A 36 14.11 -21.38 1.11
N GLU A 37 13.35 -22.33 1.65
CA GLU A 37 12.07 -22.77 1.09
C GLU A 37 11.08 -21.59 0.99
N MET A 38 10.91 -20.82 2.08
CA MET A 38 10.02 -19.66 2.10
C MET A 38 10.49 -18.53 1.18
N LEU A 39 11.79 -18.28 1.10
CA LEU A 39 12.34 -17.23 0.23
C LEU A 39 12.18 -17.59 -1.25
N TRP A 40 12.37 -18.86 -1.63
CA TRP A 40 12.07 -19.32 -2.99
C TRP A 40 10.58 -19.20 -3.33
N GLU A 41 9.70 -19.48 -2.37
CA GLU A 41 8.26 -19.26 -2.55
C GLU A 41 7.91 -17.78 -2.79
N LEU A 42 8.55 -16.87 -2.04
CA LEU A 42 8.33 -15.43 -2.19
C LEU A 42 8.94 -14.86 -3.47
N ASP A 43 10.10 -15.36 -3.90
CA ASP A 43 10.74 -15.04 -5.17
C ASP A 43 9.86 -15.46 -6.36
N GLY A 44 9.34 -16.69 -6.34
CA GLY A 44 8.40 -17.18 -7.35
C GLY A 44 7.07 -16.41 -7.43
N LYS A 45 6.75 -15.59 -6.42
CA LYS A 45 5.59 -14.69 -6.37
C LYS A 45 5.95 -13.23 -6.62
N GLU A 46 7.20 -12.95 -7.00
CA GLU A 46 7.72 -11.60 -7.26
C GLU A 46 7.60 -10.64 -6.05
N VAL A 47 7.61 -11.19 -4.82
CA VAL A 47 7.52 -10.39 -3.59
C VAL A 47 8.90 -9.81 -3.20
N LEU A 48 9.96 -10.54 -3.51
CA LEU A 48 11.36 -10.20 -3.29
C LEU A 48 12.21 -10.91 -4.36
N LYS A 49 13.52 -10.66 -4.36
CA LYS A 49 14.46 -11.49 -5.15
C LYS A 49 15.32 -12.34 -4.23
N PHE A 50 15.54 -13.60 -4.59
CA PHE A 50 16.41 -14.52 -3.87
C PHE A 50 17.24 -15.36 -4.84
N ASP A 51 18.57 -15.36 -4.68
CA ASP A 51 19.49 -16.12 -5.55
C ASP A 51 20.04 -17.41 -4.92
N GLY A 52 19.56 -17.76 -3.72
CA GLY A 52 20.06 -18.88 -2.91
C GLY A 52 20.94 -18.45 -1.73
N GLU A 53 21.56 -17.27 -1.79
CA GLU A 53 22.39 -16.72 -0.71
C GLU A 53 22.02 -15.29 -0.32
N MET A 54 21.62 -14.45 -1.27
CA MET A 54 21.29 -13.04 -1.08
C MET A 54 19.80 -12.80 -1.30
N VAL A 55 19.20 -12.04 -0.39
CA VAL A 55 17.81 -11.60 -0.45
C VAL A 55 17.78 -10.10 -0.73
N GLU A 56 17.16 -9.70 -1.82
CA GLU A 56 16.90 -8.29 -2.16
C GLU A 56 15.48 -7.92 -1.73
N VAL A 57 15.37 -6.97 -0.80
CA VAL A 57 14.11 -6.49 -0.23
C VAL A 57 13.85 -5.07 -0.72
N GLY A 58 12.76 -4.87 -1.47
CA GLY A 58 12.28 -3.55 -1.88
C GLY A 58 11.25 -2.98 -0.89
N ASN A 59 10.82 -1.74 -1.10
CA ASN A 59 9.79 -1.13 -0.24
C ASN A 59 8.44 -1.86 -0.36
N ALA A 60 8.14 -2.42 -1.53
CA ALA A 60 6.95 -3.25 -1.76
C ALA A 60 6.98 -4.60 -1.03
N THR A 61 8.15 -5.14 -0.69
CA THR A 61 8.31 -6.52 -0.24
C THR A 61 7.52 -6.81 1.04
N ARG A 62 7.65 -5.96 2.07
CA ARG A 62 7.04 -6.20 3.37
C ARG A 62 5.49 -6.08 3.33
N PRO A 63 4.88 -5.05 2.72
CA PRO A 63 3.42 -5.00 2.54
C PRO A 63 2.86 -6.15 1.69
N LEU A 64 3.53 -6.53 0.59
CA LEU A 64 3.10 -7.65 -0.24
C LEU A 64 3.23 -9.00 0.48
N PHE A 65 4.32 -9.19 1.24
CA PHE A 65 4.48 -10.38 2.08
C PHE A 65 3.41 -10.44 3.17
N ALA A 66 3.09 -9.32 3.81
CA ALA A 66 1.99 -9.27 4.77
C ALA A 66 0.64 -9.61 4.13
N ALA A 67 0.38 -9.18 2.90
CA ALA A 67 -0.82 -9.56 2.16
C ALA A 67 -0.86 -11.07 1.91
N HIS A 68 0.28 -11.67 1.55
CA HIS A 68 0.39 -13.11 1.41
C HIS A 68 0.10 -13.84 2.73
N LEU A 69 0.73 -13.44 3.84
CA LEU A 69 0.46 -14.01 5.17
C LEU A 69 -1.01 -13.84 5.60
N ARG A 70 -1.66 -12.74 5.18
CA ARG A 70 -3.09 -12.53 5.43
C ARG A 70 -3.95 -13.60 4.78
N ARG A 71 -3.62 -14.04 3.56
CA ARG A 71 -4.32 -15.14 2.86
C ARG A 71 -4.06 -16.48 3.53
N GLU A 72 -2.85 -16.68 4.04
CA GLU A 72 -2.46 -17.87 4.83
C GLU A 72 -3.10 -17.93 6.23
N GLY A 73 -3.86 -16.90 6.62
CA GLY A 73 -4.63 -16.89 7.86
C GLY A 73 -4.02 -16.06 9.00
N ALA A 74 -2.96 -15.28 8.76
CA ALA A 74 -2.48 -14.32 9.73
C ALA A 74 -3.57 -13.28 10.07
N SER A 75 -3.73 -12.97 11.35
CA SER A 75 -4.68 -11.95 11.77
C SER A 75 -4.19 -10.54 11.40
N LEU A 76 -5.12 -9.63 11.15
CA LEU A 76 -4.79 -8.23 10.90
C LEU A 76 -4.04 -7.58 12.08
N GLY A 77 -4.31 -8.02 13.31
CA GLY A 77 -3.60 -7.57 14.51
C GLY A 77 -2.12 -7.96 14.49
N GLU A 78 -1.79 -9.21 14.14
CA GLU A 78 -0.41 -9.67 14.01
C GLU A 78 0.34 -8.90 12.91
N LEU A 79 -0.29 -8.71 11.75
CA LEU A 79 0.33 -8.03 10.61
C LEU A 79 0.51 -6.53 10.87
N SER A 80 -0.49 -5.87 11.45
CA SER A 80 -0.41 -4.44 11.78
C SER A 80 0.60 -4.16 12.89
N SER A 81 0.91 -5.15 13.75
CA SER A 81 2.01 -5.03 14.72
C SER A 81 3.40 -5.14 14.10
N ALA A 82 3.50 -5.71 12.89
CA ALA A 82 4.76 -6.00 12.22
C ALA A 82 5.13 -4.97 11.14
N LEU A 83 4.18 -4.12 10.72
CA LEU A 83 4.33 -3.15 9.64
C LEU A 83 4.15 -1.72 10.14
N ASP A 84 4.91 -0.79 9.56
CA ASP A 84 4.67 0.65 9.68
C ASP A 84 3.70 1.10 8.57
N TRP A 85 2.81 2.04 8.89
CA TRP A 85 1.91 2.66 7.92
C TRP A 85 2.68 3.36 6.79
N LYS A 86 3.90 3.85 7.06
CA LYS A 86 4.78 4.46 6.04
C LYS A 86 5.14 3.51 4.91
N GLU A 87 5.22 2.22 5.17
CA GLU A 87 5.53 1.21 4.14
C GLU A 87 4.42 1.13 3.08
N PHE A 88 3.17 1.44 3.45
CA PHE A 88 2.05 1.51 2.52
C PHE A 88 2.10 2.78 1.67
N GLU A 89 2.55 3.90 2.25
CA GLU A 89 2.77 5.13 1.49
C GLU A 89 3.92 4.98 0.49
N ASP A 90 5.01 4.34 0.90
CA ASP A 90 6.16 4.03 0.03
C ASP A 90 5.69 3.23 -1.17
N LEU A 91 4.95 2.14 -0.92
CA LEU A 91 4.39 1.29 -1.96
C LEU A 91 3.41 2.05 -2.88
N ALA A 92 2.53 2.89 -2.32
CA ALA A 92 1.61 3.69 -3.14
C ALA A 92 2.35 4.71 -4.02
N ALA A 93 3.37 5.35 -3.49
CA ALA A 93 4.21 6.26 -4.26
C ALA A 93 4.99 5.53 -5.36
N GLU A 94 5.57 4.37 -5.08
CA GLU A 94 6.25 3.55 -6.08
C GLU A 94 5.32 3.10 -7.21
N ALA A 95 4.13 2.60 -6.87
CA ALA A 95 3.15 2.17 -7.85
C ALA A 95 2.71 3.34 -8.75
N LEU A 96 2.46 4.51 -8.17
CA LEU A 96 2.13 5.72 -8.91
C LEU A 96 3.28 6.17 -9.84
N ALA A 97 4.50 6.24 -9.32
CA ALA A 97 5.68 6.64 -10.09
C ALA A 97 5.96 5.69 -11.25
N ALA A 98 5.86 4.37 -11.01
CA ALA A 98 6.00 3.35 -12.04
C ALA A 98 4.92 3.42 -13.13
N CYS A 99 3.75 3.99 -12.82
CA CYS A 99 2.68 4.28 -13.78
C CYS A 99 2.78 5.69 -14.41
N GLY A 100 3.89 6.41 -14.20
CA GLY A 100 4.15 7.71 -14.80
C GLY A 100 3.51 8.91 -14.09
N TYR A 101 3.03 8.74 -12.85
CA TYR A 101 2.51 9.86 -12.05
C TYR A 101 3.65 10.61 -11.37
N SER A 102 3.53 11.93 -11.27
CA SER A 102 4.32 12.73 -10.32
C SER A 102 3.74 12.55 -8.92
N THR A 103 4.57 12.13 -7.96
CA THR A 103 4.11 11.72 -6.63
C THR A 103 4.48 12.71 -5.54
N ILE A 104 3.53 13.00 -4.65
CA ILE A 104 3.72 13.79 -3.44
C ILE A 104 3.25 12.94 -2.26
N ARG A 105 4.07 12.85 -1.22
CA ARG A 105 3.72 12.19 0.04
C ARG A 105 3.45 13.21 1.13
N SER A 106 2.58 12.86 2.06
CA SER A 106 2.22 13.68 3.21
C SER A 106 1.84 15.10 2.81
N LEU A 107 0.94 15.25 1.82
CA LEU A 107 0.49 16.55 1.33
C LEU A 107 -0.38 17.23 2.39
N ARG A 108 0.18 18.25 3.05
CA ARG A 108 -0.49 18.98 4.13
C ARG A 108 -1.19 20.23 3.58
N MET A 109 -2.51 20.25 3.74
CA MET A 109 -3.36 21.41 3.46
C MET A 109 -3.71 22.12 4.76
N LYS A 110 -3.81 23.45 4.71
CA LYS A 110 -4.22 24.29 5.84
C LYS A 110 -5.66 24.78 5.67
N ARG A 111 -6.31 25.10 6.79
CA ARG A 111 -7.65 25.72 6.87
C ARG A 111 -8.78 24.92 6.18
N PRO A 112 -9.26 23.81 6.80
CA PRO A 112 -8.75 23.16 8.01
C PRO A 112 -7.46 22.36 7.74
N SER A 113 -6.72 22.03 8.80
CA SER A 113 -5.53 21.19 8.68
C SER A 113 -5.94 19.78 8.26
N ARG A 114 -5.50 19.34 7.07
CA ARG A 114 -5.77 18.01 6.54
C ARG A 114 -4.56 17.50 5.79
N GLU A 115 -4.45 16.18 5.69
CA GLU A 115 -3.35 15.50 5.01
C GLU A 115 -3.90 14.49 4.02
N ILE A 116 -3.31 14.44 2.83
CA ILE A 116 -3.43 13.33 1.89
C ILE A 116 -2.11 12.56 1.98
N ASP A 117 -2.19 11.29 2.37
CA ASP A 117 -1.03 10.44 2.64
C ASP A 117 -0.16 10.31 1.38
N VAL A 118 -0.77 10.00 0.23
CA VAL A 118 -0.08 9.97 -1.07
C VAL A 118 -0.96 10.54 -2.17
N LEU A 119 -0.41 11.44 -2.98
CA LEU A 119 -1.02 12.00 -4.16
C LEU A 119 -0.16 11.69 -5.39
N GLY A 120 -0.76 11.13 -6.43
CA GLY A 120 -0.15 11.04 -7.75
C GLY A 120 -0.89 11.94 -8.73
N VAL A 121 -0.16 12.68 -9.57
CA VAL A 121 -0.73 13.51 -10.65
C VAL A 121 -0.17 13.09 -12.00
N HIS A 122 -1.05 12.81 -12.95
CA HIS A 122 -0.69 12.50 -14.34
C HIS A 122 -1.71 13.11 -15.31
N SER A 123 -1.24 13.95 -16.25
CA SER A 123 -2.08 14.54 -17.31
C SER A 123 -3.36 15.24 -16.82
N GLY A 124 -3.27 15.90 -15.66
CA GLY A 124 -4.36 16.61 -14.99
C GLY A 124 -5.38 15.72 -14.26
N PHE A 125 -5.14 14.41 -14.18
CA PHE A 125 -5.86 13.48 -13.31
C PHE A 125 -5.02 13.17 -12.07
N ALA A 126 -5.62 13.29 -10.90
CA ALA A 126 -4.98 12.97 -9.64
C ALA A 126 -5.59 11.72 -8.98
N LEU A 127 -4.74 10.88 -8.39
CA LEU A 127 -5.13 9.81 -7.47
C LEU A 127 -4.64 10.16 -6.08
N ALA A 128 -5.56 10.20 -5.12
CA ALA A 128 -5.26 10.55 -3.73
C ALA A 128 -5.55 9.36 -2.81
N PHE A 129 -4.50 8.72 -2.33
CA PHE A 129 -4.58 7.59 -1.41
C PHE A 129 -4.59 8.03 0.05
N ASP A 130 -5.49 7.43 0.84
CA ASP A 130 -5.42 7.31 2.29
C ASP A 130 -4.80 5.93 2.60
N CYS A 131 -3.58 5.90 3.11
CA CYS A 131 -2.88 4.66 3.42
C CYS A 131 -3.23 4.25 4.85
N LYS A 132 -3.76 3.04 5.00
CA LYS A 132 -4.20 2.55 6.31
C LYS A 132 -3.81 1.08 6.50
N HIS A 133 -2.86 0.83 7.39
CA HIS A 133 -2.73 -0.48 8.02
C HIS A 133 -3.86 -0.63 9.05
N TRP A 134 -4.80 -1.55 8.81
CA TRP A 134 -5.92 -1.74 9.72
C TRP A 134 -5.70 -3.00 10.55
N GLY A 135 -5.42 -2.85 11.85
CA GLY A 135 -5.33 -3.99 12.78
C GLY A 135 -6.70 -4.55 13.18
N LYS A 136 -7.67 -3.67 13.43
CA LYS A 136 -9.09 -3.96 13.55
C LYS A 136 -9.85 -2.86 12.82
N TRP A 137 -10.73 -3.21 11.89
CA TRP A 137 -11.60 -2.23 11.24
C TRP A 137 -13.04 -2.71 11.28
N SER A 138 -13.96 -1.76 11.36
CA SER A 138 -15.38 -1.97 11.15
C SER A 138 -15.80 -1.35 9.81
N PRO A 139 -16.86 -1.85 9.16
CA PRO A 139 -17.44 -1.21 7.98
C PRO A 139 -17.73 0.29 8.20
N SER A 140 -18.15 0.67 9.41
CA SER A 140 -18.40 2.07 9.76
C SER A 140 -17.13 2.93 9.79
N ALA A 141 -16.00 2.40 10.28
CA ALA A 141 -14.73 3.11 10.30
C ALA A 141 -14.21 3.36 8.88
N LEU A 142 -14.34 2.37 7.98
CA LEU A 142 -13.97 2.50 6.57
C LEU A 142 -14.88 3.49 5.84
N ALA A 143 -16.20 3.45 6.09
CA ALA A 143 -17.12 4.43 5.54
C ALA A 143 -16.78 5.86 5.99
N GLY A 144 -16.44 6.05 7.28
CA GLY A 144 -15.97 7.34 7.78
C GLY A 144 -14.65 7.80 7.15
N ALA A 145 -13.71 6.87 6.90
CA ALA A 145 -12.47 7.17 6.19
C ALA A 145 -12.74 7.61 4.74
N ALA A 146 -13.65 6.93 4.04
CA ALA A 146 -14.06 7.28 2.68
C ALA A 146 -14.62 8.70 2.61
N VAL A 147 -15.53 9.06 3.52
CA VAL A 147 -16.09 10.43 3.59
C VAL A 147 -14.98 11.46 3.81
N ARG A 148 -14.08 11.25 4.79
CA ARG A 148 -12.97 12.16 5.05
C ARG A 148 -12.02 12.28 3.87
N GLN A 149 -11.79 11.19 3.13
CA GLN A 149 -10.92 11.22 1.95
C GLN A 149 -11.54 12.03 0.81
N VAL A 150 -12.85 11.93 0.59
CA VAL A 150 -13.56 12.83 -0.35
C VAL A 150 -13.42 14.29 0.07
N GLU A 151 -13.58 14.60 1.36
CA GLU A 151 -13.43 15.98 1.86
C GLU A 151 -12.02 16.54 1.67
N ARG A 152 -10.98 15.73 1.92
CA ARG A 152 -9.57 16.09 1.67
C ARG A 152 -9.33 16.37 0.20
N CYS A 153 -9.82 15.51 -0.69
CA CYS A 153 -9.70 15.70 -2.13
C CYS A 153 -10.44 16.96 -2.63
N ARG A 154 -11.62 17.24 -2.08
CA ARG A 154 -12.37 18.47 -2.39
C ARG A 154 -11.60 19.71 -1.97
N GLN A 155 -11.00 19.68 -0.78
CA GLN A 155 -10.14 20.78 -0.32
C GLN A 155 -8.92 20.95 -1.22
N TYR A 156 -8.25 19.84 -1.59
CA TYR A 156 -7.08 19.86 -2.45
C TYR A 156 -7.37 20.53 -3.79
N LEU A 157 -8.47 20.18 -4.47
CA LEU A 157 -8.86 20.80 -5.74
C LEU A 157 -8.99 22.33 -5.64
N GLY A 158 -9.41 22.87 -4.50
CA GLY A 158 -9.51 24.32 -4.28
C GLY A 158 -8.19 25.02 -3.95
N THR A 159 -7.06 24.31 -3.92
CA THR A 159 -5.75 24.88 -3.57
C THR A 159 -5.01 25.46 -4.79
N HIS A 160 -4.17 26.46 -4.54
CA HIS A 160 -3.26 26.99 -5.58
C HIS A 160 -2.28 25.92 -6.10
N GLU A 161 -1.88 24.97 -5.24
CA GLU A 161 -1.00 23.87 -5.61
C GLU A 161 -1.65 22.93 -6.64
N ALA A 162 -2.91 22.56 -6.45
CA ALA A 162 -3.67 21.79 -7.45
C ALA A 162 -3.75 22.51 -8.80
N SER A 163 -4.02 23.82 -8.79
CA SER A 163 -4.02 24.64 -10.01
C SER A 163 -2.66 24.69 -10.69
N THR A 164 -1.58 24.86 -9.92
CA THR A 164 -0.20 24.92 -10.44
C THR A 164 0.23 23.58 -11.05
N MET A 165 -0.21 22.47 -10.46
CA MET A 165 0.01 21.13 -10.99
C MET A 165 -0.95 20.75 -12.13
N GLY A 166 -1.85 21.64 -12.54
CA GLY A 166 -2.80 21.41 -13.63
C GLY A 166 -3.84 20.33 -13.33
N VAL A 167 -4.14 20.07 -12.05
CA VAL A 167 -5.12 19.07 -11.65
C VAL A 167 -6.52 19.55 -11.99
N ARG A 168 -7.25 18.76 -12.79
CA ARG A 168 -8.64 19.03 -13.20
C ARG A 168 -9.62 18.13 -12.48
N GLU A 169 -9.17 16.95 -12.08
CA GLU A 169 -9.98 15.99 -11.35
C GLU A 169 -9.13 15.13 -10.43
N VAL A 170 -9.73 14.69 -9.31
CA VAL A 170 -9.09 13.84 -8.31
C VAL A 170 -10.00 12.69 -7.92
N MET A 171 -9.46 11.47 -7.94
CA MET A 171 -10.11 10.27 -7.46
C MET A 171 -9.58 9.90 -6.07
N PRO A 172 -10.41 9.97 -5.01
CA PRO A 172 -10.06 9.43 -3.69
C PRO A 172 -9.96 7.90 -3.74
N ALA A 173 -8.95 7.37 -3.07
CA ALA A 173 -8.78 5.94 -2.85
C ALA A 173 -8.27 5.66 -1.42
N ILE A 174 -8.55 4.47 -0.90
CA ILE A 174 -8.05 3.99 0.38
C ILE A 174 -7.27 2.70 0.12
N LEU A 175 -6.00 2.68 0.54
CA LEU A 175 -5.16 1.49 0.45
C LEU A 175 -5.27 0.68 1.75
N VAL A 176 -5.58 -0.61 1.63
CA VAL A 176 -5.80 -1.52 2.77
C VAL A 176 -5.03 -2.83 2.65
N LEU A 177 -4.68 -3.39 3.81
CA LEU A 177 -4.18 -4.75 3.94
C LEU A 177 -5.34 -5.75 3.99
N GLN A 178 -5.85 -6.18 2.84
CA GLN A 178 -6.94 -7.15 2.70
C GLN A 178 -6.72 -8.06 1.50
N ASP A 179 -7.51 -9.12 1.40
CA ASP A 179 -7.50 -10.07 0.28
C ASP A 179 -8.77 -9.92 -0.58
N SER A 180 -9.07 -8.69 -0.99
CA SER A 180 -10.35 -8.36 -1.62
C SER A 180 -10.21 -7.31 -2.72
N GLY A 181 -9.38 -7.60 -3.72
CA GLY A 181 -9.46 -6.89 -5.00
C GLY A 181 -9.38 -5.36 -4.86
N TRP A 182 -10.24 -4.67 -5.61
CA TRP A 182 -10.71 -3.34 -5.23
C TRP A 182 -12.24 -3.30 -5.24
N TYR A 183 -12.82 -2.54 -4.33
CA TYR A 183 -14.26 -2.38 -4.17
C TYR A 183 -14.64 -0.95 -3.81
N ARG A 184 -15.93 -0.70 -3.59
CA ARG A 184 -16.47 0.65 -3.34
C ARG A 184 -17.07 0.77 -1.96
N VAL A 185 -16.75 1.86 -1.27
CA VAL A 185 -17.41 2.28 -0.04
C VAL A 185 -17.79 3.75 -0.18
N GLY A 186 -19.09 4.06 -0.18
CA GLY A 186 -19.57 5.42 -0.46
C GLY A 186 -19.09 5.95 -1.82
N GLY A 187 -18.86 5.06 -2.78
CA GLY A 187 -18.31 5.37 -4.11
C GLY A 187 -16.79 5.60 -4.15
N VAL A 188 -16.09 5.65 -3.01
CA VAL A 188 -14.63 5.73 -2.94
C VAL A 188 -14.00 4.37 -3.21
N ALA A 189 -12.88 4.36 -3.93
CA ALA A 189 -12.12 3.13 -4.19
C ALA A 189 -11.44 2.64 -2.90
N VAL A 190 -11.66 1.38 -2.55
CA VAL A 190 -10.90 0.68 -1.52
C VAL A 190 -10.09 -0.39 -2.22
N VAL A 191 -8.78 -0.34 -2.07
CA VAL A 191 -7.82 -1.08 -2.90
C VAL A 191 -6.96 -1.95 -1.98
N ALA A 192 -6.97 -3.26 -2.23
CA ALA A 192 -6.07 -4.18 -1.59
C ALA A 192 -4.63 -3.94 -2.06
N VAL A 193 -3.67 -4.06 -1.14
CA VAL A 193 -2.26 -3.77 -1.39
C VAL A 193 -1.65 -4.56 -2.54
N ASP A 194 -2.08 -5.80 -2.74
CA ASP A 194 -1.65 -6.68 -3.83
C ASP A 194 -2.28 -6.36 -5.20
N LYS A 195 -3.29 -5.48 -5.24
CA LYS A 195 -3.93 -4.99 -6.47
C LYS A 195 -3.63 -3.53 -6.75
N LEU A 196 -2.75 -2.90 -5.97
CA LEU A 196 -2.47 -1.48 -6.09
C LEU A 196 -1.96 -1.10 -7.50
N PHE A 197 -0.98 -1.84 -8.03
CA PHE A 197 -0.40 -1.52 -9.34
C PHE A 197 -1.43 -1.61 -10.47
N SER A 198 -2.18 -2.71 -10.53
CA SER A 198 -3.23 -2.88 -11.55
C SER A 198 -4.37 -1.88 -11.38
N PHE A 199 -4.67 -1.44 -10.14
CA PHE A 199 -5.64 -0.39 -9.89
C PHE A 199 -5.16 0.94 -10.46
N VAL A 200 -3.92 1.36 -10.15
CA VAL A 200 -3.34 2.62 -10.63
C VAL A 200 -3.34 2.66 -12.15
N MET A 201 -2.92 1.57 -12.82
CA MET A 201 -2.93 1.45 -14.28
C MET A 201 -4.33 1.63 -14.89
N ALA A 202 -5.37 1.12 -14.22
CA ALA A 202 -6.75 1.18 -14.70
C ALA A 202 -7.51 2.45 -14.27
N ALA A 203 -7.04 3.15 -13.24
CA ALA A 203 -7.82 4.13 -12.48
C ALA A 203 -8.45 5.22 -13.33
N LYS A 204 -7.73 5.75 -14.33
CA LYS A 204 -8.26 6.78 -15.22
C LYS A 204 -9.48 6.32 -16.02
N GLY A 205 -9.54 5.05 -16.41
CA GLY A 205 -10.70 4.46 -17.08
C GLY A 205 -11.86 4.17 -16.13
N LEU A 206 -11.60 4.14 -14.82
CA LEU A 206 -12.57 3.79 -13.78
C LEU A 206 -13.31 5.00 -13.19
N THR A 207 -13.12 6.22 -13.72
CA THR A 207 -13.76 7.45 -13.20
C THR A 207 -15.29 7.46 -13.26
N GLY A 208 -15.91 6.59 -14.09
CA GLY A 208 -17.36 6.39 -14.10
C GLY A 208 -17.85 5.40 -13.03
N SER A 209 -16.95 4.61 -12.46
CA SER A 209 -17.25 3.60 -11.44
C SER A 209 -16.99 4.10 -10.02
N PHE A 210 -16.06 5.03 -9.83
CA PHE A 210 -15.71 5.59 -8.53
C PHE A 210 -15.95 7.10 -8.49
N VAL A 211 -16.19 7.62 -7.29
CA VAL A 211 -16.25 9.07 -7.04
C VAL A 211 -14.99 9.69 -7.61
N THR A 212 -15.17 10.68 -8.48
CA THR A 212 -14.11 11.50 -9.04
C THR A 212 -14.58 12.94 -8.94
N LEU A 213 -13.88 13.74 -8.16
CA LEU A 213 -14.18 15.16 -8.01
C LEU A 213 -13.55 15.91 -9.17
N ARG A 214 -14.27 16.89 -9.71
CA ARG A 214 -13.83 17.72 -10.83
C ARG A 214 -13.92 19.19 -10.45
N LEU A 215 -13.04 20.01 -11.02
CA LEU A 215 -13.18 21.47 -11.02
C LEU A 215 -14.42 21.91 -11.79
#